data_AF-A0A954QU30-F1
#
_entry.id   AF-A0A954QU30-F1
#
_cell.length_a   1.000
_cell.length_b   1.000
_cell.length_c   1.000
_cell.angle_alpha   90.00
_cell.angle_beta   90.00
_cell.angle_gamma   90.00
#
_symmetry.space_group_name_H-M   'P 1'
#
loop_
_entity.id
_entity.type
_entity.pdbx_description
1 polymer ?
#
loop_
_entity_poly.entity_id
_entity_poly.type
_entity_poly.pdbx_seq_one_letter_code
_entity_poly.pdbx_strand_id
1 'polypeptide(L)'
;MDSTTQDVTHAPSTDGYRFLSGSMYVGALVDWVAAANFFSHWSPPAAGDNLPQTTTLFYLHLVGLFLVLMGIMYFLVARDARRHLPFAKLAVAGRVAGAVYYVVYWNAFSQPLFTVCLIGLNMCLAAAHAYGILKPGKRA
;
A
#
# COMPACT_ATOMS: atom_id res chain seq x y z
N MET A 1 0.17 -0.27 58.91
CA MET A 1 1.23 -0.16 57.88
C MET A 1 0.56 -0.45 56.56
N ASP A 2 0.11 0.59 55.90
CA ASP A 2 -0.67 0.49 54.65
C ASP A 2 0.24 0.09 53.50
N SER A 3 0.05 -1.12 52.97
CA SER A 3 0.62 -1.52 51.70
C SER A 3 -0.17 -0.81 50.60
N THR A 4 0.33 0.34 50.17
CA THR A 4 -0.12 1.01 48.96
C THR A 4 0.35 0.17 47.77
N THR A 5 -0.48 -0.79 47.39
CA THR A 5 -0.36 -1.51 46.13
C THR A 5 -0.58 -0.47 45.03
N GLN A 6 0.52 0.09 44.51
CA GLN A 6 0.47 0.88 43.28
C GLN A 6 0.03 -0.08 42.17
N ASP A 7 -1.25 0.00 41.85
CA ASP A 7 -1.84 -0.61 40.67
C ASP A 7 -1.26 0.12 39.46
N VAL A 8 -0.10 -0.36 38.99
CA VAL A 8 0.53 0.10 37.76
C VAL A 8 -0.37 -0.34 36.61
N THR A 9 -1.37 0.49 36.33
CA THR A 9 -2.20 0.41 35.15
C THR A 9 -1.30 0.63 33.94
N HIS A 10 -0.71 -0.46 33.45
CA HIS A 10 -0.01 -0.46 32.18
C HIS A 10 -1.01 -0.05 31.09
N ALA A 11 -0.90 1.19 30.63
CA ALA A 11 -1.66 1.65 29.48
C ALA A 11 -1.46 0.64 28.33
N PRO A 12 -2.54 0.19 27.66
CA PRO A 12 -2.46 -0.86 26.65
C PRO A 12 -1.46 -0.47 25.55
N SER A 13 -0.56 -1.39 25.19
CA SER A 13 0.54 -1.10 24.26
C SER A 13 -0.01 -0.71 22.88
N THR A 14 0.10 0.56 22.51
CA THR A 14 -0.40 1.07 21.21
C THR A 14 0.52 0.74 20.04
N ASP A 15 1.60 0.00 20.29
CA ASP A 15 2.72 -0.23 19.37
C ASP A 15 2.30 -0.88 18.05
N GLY A 16 1.35 -1.83 18.10
CA GLY A 16 0.82 -2.49 16.89
C GLY A 16 0.09 -1.53 15.96
N TYR A 17 -0.75 -0.64 16.50
CA TYR A 17 -1.47 0.36 15.71
C TYR A 17 -0.54 1.47 15.21
N ARG A 18 0.49 1.84 15.99
CA ARG A 18 1.54 2.77 15.54
C ARG A 18 2.32 2.19 14.37
N PHE A 19 2.70 0.92 14.45
CA PHE A 19 3.36 0.23 13.34
C PHE A 19 2.46 0.09 12.11
N LEU A 20 1.18 -0.26 12.31
CA LEU A 20 0.19 -0.33 11.24
C LEU A 20 0.02 1.04 10.55
N SER A 21 -0.12 2.10 11.34
CA SER A 21 -0.21 3.48 10.83
C SER A 21 1.03 3.86 10.02
N GLY A 22 2.23 3.60 10.55
CA GLY A 22 3.49 3.85 9.84
C GLY A 22 3.61 3.08 8.52
N SER A 23 3.32 1.78 8.53
CA SER A 23 3.36 0.96 7.31
C SER A 23 2.31 1.38 6.27
N MET A 24 1.16 1.90 6.69
CA MET A 24 0.16 2.49 5.78
C MET A 24 0.67 3.80 5.15
N TYR A 25 1.31 4.68 5.92
CA TYR A 25 1.93 5.91 5.37
C TYR A 25 3.03 5.58 4.34
N VAL A 26 3.90 4.61 4.67
CA VAL A 26 4.94 4.17 3.73
C VAL A 26 4.30 3.58 2.47
N GLY A 27 3.25 2.77 2.61
CA GLY A 27 2.50 2.24 1.48
C GLY A 27 1.89 3.35 0.60
N ALA A 28 1.31 4.38 1.22
CA ALA A 28 0.76 5.53 0.50
C ALA A 28 1.82 6.27 -0.31
N LEU A 29 2.99 6.50 0.30
CA LEU A 29 4.11 7.17 -0.37
C LEU A 29 4.62 6.36 -1.57
N VAL A 30 4.77 5.04 -1.40
CA VAL A 30 5.16 4.13 -2.48
C VAL A 30 4.17 4.22 -3.65
N ASP A 31 2.87 4.21 -3.37
CA ASP A 31 1.85 4.28 -4.42
C ASP A 31 1.87 5.63 -5.13
N TRP A 32 2.07 6.73 -4.41
CA TRP A 32 2.18 8.05 -5.01
C TRP A 32 3.46 8.22 -5.85
N VAL A 33 4.59 7.67 -5.42
CA VAL A 33 5.82 7.67 -6.22
C VAL A 33 5.63 6.85 -7.49
N ALA A 34 5.02 5.67 -7.39
CA ALA A 34 4.72 4.82 -8.54
C ALA A 34 3.70 5.49 -9.48
N ALA A 35 2.67 6.14 -8.95
CA ALA A 35 1.70 6.91 -9.72
C ALA A 35 2.35 8.09 -10.44
N ALA A 36 3.20 8.87 -9.75
CA ALA A 36 3.95 9.96 -10.34
C ALA A 36 4.84 9.47 -11.48
N ASN A 37 5.50 8.32 -11.30
CA ASN A 37 6.24 7.67 -12.37
C ASN A 37 5.32 7.36 -13.56
N PHE A 38 4.15 6.73 -13.35
CA PHE A 38 3.23 6.44 -14.46
C PHE A 38 2.68 7.70 -15.15
N PHE A 39 2.42 8.79 -14.43
CA PHE A 39 2.00 10.05 -15.03
C PHE A 39 3.13 10.80 -15.73
N SER A 40 4.39 10.61 -15.31
CA SER A 40 5.54 11.28 -15.92
C SER A 40 5.89 10.75 -17.31
N HIS A 41 5.38 9.58 -17.70
CA HIS A 41 5.52 9.02 -19.05
C HIS A 41 4.57 9.70 -20.04
N TRP A 42 4.47 11.02 -19.98
CA TRP A 42 3.68 11.84 -20.90
C TRP A 42 4.26 11.72 -22.31
N SER A 43 3.55 11.03 -23.21
CA SER A 43 3.77 11.21 -24.65
C SER A 43 2.68 12.15 -25.18
N PRO A 44 3.03 13.20 -25.93
CA PRO A 44 2.05 13.99 -26.66
C PRO A 44 1.17 13.06 -27.49
N PRO A 45 -0.15 13.32 -27.63
CA PRO A 45 -0.98 12.55 -28.54
C PRO A 45 -0.37 12.68 -29.93
N ALA A 46 0.14 11.58 -30.47
CA ALA A 46 0.63 11.54 -31.84
C ALA A 46 -0.55 11.88 -32.75
N ALA A 47 -0.61 13.13 -33.22
CA ALA A 47 -1.53 13.58 -34.24
C ALA A 47 -1.06 12.97 -35.57
N GLY A 48 -1.39 11.71 -35.80
CA GLY A 48 -1.02 11.01 -37.03
C GLY A 48 -1.08 9.50 -36.85
N ASP A 49 -1.96 8.90 -37.64
CA ASP A 49 -2.22 7.47 -37.84
C ASP A 49 -1.04 6.53 -37.50
N ASN A 50 -1.28 5.69 -36.48
CA ASN A 50 -0.81 4.30 -36.26
C ASN A 50 -0.75 3.98 -34.74
N LEU A 51 -1.91 3.73 -34.10
CA LEU A 51 -1.99 3.30 -32.70
C LEU A 51 -1.39 1.89 -32.50
N PRO A 52 -0.38 1.74 -31.61
CA PRO A 52 -0.59 0.96 -30.37
C PRO A 52 -0.09 1.67 -29.08
N GLN A 53 0.52 2.85 -29.19
CA GLN A 53 1.15 3.53 -28.04
C GLN A 53 0.18 4.35 -27.18
N THR A 54 -0.80 5.03 -27.77
CA THR A 54 -1.72 5.90 -27.00
C THR A 54 -2.66 5.12 -26.08
N THR A 55 -3.11 3.92 -26.48
CA THR A 55 -3.92 3.02 -25.66
C THR A 55 -3.15 2.54 -24.43
N THR A 56 -1.87 2.17 -24.60
CA THR A 56 -1.00 1.72 -23.51
C THR A 56 -0.76 2.83 -22.49
N LEU A 57 -0.56 4.07 -22.95
CA LEU A 57 -0.38 5.24 -22.10
C LEU A 57 -1.64 5.61 -21.31
N PHE A 58 -2.81 5.52 -21.95
CA PHE A 58 -4.08 5.70 -21.26
C PHE A 58 -4.25 4.70 -20.11
N TYR A 59 -3.94 3.41 -20.34
CA TYR A 59 -3.97 2.41 -19.28
C TYR A 59 -2.95 2.68 -18.17
N LEU A 60 -1.74 3.13 -18.50
CA LEU A 60 -0.74 3.53 -17.49
C LEU A 60 -1.24 4.69 -16.62
N HIS A 61 -1.88 5.70 -17.20
CA HIS A 61 -2.48 6.79 -16.44
C HIS A 61 -3.67 6.35 -15.59
N LEU A 62 -4.51 5.42 -16.08
CA LEU A 62 -5.57 4.83 -15.26
C LEU A 62 -5.02 4.05 -14.07
N VAL A 63 -3.94 3.28 -14.27
CA VAL A 63 -3.22 2.60 -13.18
C VAL A 63 -2.62 3.62 -12.21
N GLY A 64 -2.00 4.69 -12.73
CA GLY A 64 -1.50 5.80 -11.92
C GLY A 64 -2.60 6.45 -11.06
N LEU A 65 -3.76 6.71 -11.65
CA LEU A 65 -4.91 7.27 -10.94
C LEU A 65 -5.41 6.33 -9.85
N PHE A 66 -5.51 5.03 -10.16
CA PHE A 66 -5.86 4.01 -9.18
C PHE A 66 -4.88 3.98 -8.00
N LEU A 67 -3.57 4.07 -8.26
CA LEU A 67 -2.54 4.15 -7.22
C LEU A 67 -2.65 5.42 -6.37
N VAL A 68 -2.97 6.57 -6.96
CA VAL A 68 -3.25 7.79 -6.19
C VAL A 68 -4.41 7.58 -5.23
N LEU A 69 -5.51 6.99 -5.71
CA LEU A 69 -6.70 6.71 -4.89
C LEU A 69 -6.38 5.71 -3.76
N MET A 70 -5.61 4.66 -4.05
CA MET A 70 -5.13 3.72 -3.04
C MET A 70 -4.23 4.41 -2.00
N GLY A 71 -3.31 5.27 -2.44
CA GLY A 71 -2.46 6.03 -1.53
C GLY A 71 -3.25 6.99 -0.64
N ILE A 72 -4.28 7.66 -1.16
CA ILE A 72 -5.21 8.48 -0.36
C ILE A 72 -5.93 7.61 0.66
N MET A 73 -6.46 6.46 0.25
CA MET A 73 -7.12 5.52 1.17
C MET A 73 -6.17 5.10 2.30
N TYR A 74 -4.94 4.70 1.98
CA TYR A 74 -3.94 4.31 2.97
C TYR A 74 -3.58 5.46 3.91
N PHE A 75 -3.43 6.67 3.39
CA PHE A 75 -3.17 7.86 4.19
C PHE A 75 -4.31 8.16 5.18
N LEU A 76 -5.57 8.02 4.75
CA LEU A 76 -6.73 8.20 5.62
C LEU A 76 -6.81 7.10 6.70
N VAL A 77 -6.56 5.85 6.31
CA VAL A 77 -6.51 4.71 7.24
C VAL A 77 -5.37 4.89 8.25
N ALA A 78 -4.22 5.42 7.83
CA ALA A 78 -3.08 5.63 8.69
C ALA A 78 -3.37 6.61 9.84
N ARG A 79 -4.19 7.64 9.62
CA ARG A 79 -4.55 8.63 10.67
C ARG A 79 -5.24 8.01 11.88
N ASP A 80 -6.09 7.01 11.66
CA ASP A 80 -6.74 6.25 12.73
C ASP A 80 -6.92 4.78 12.32
N ALA A 81 -5.78 4.07 12.32
CA ALA A 81 -5.74 2.67 11.89
C ALA A 81 -6.63 1.76 12.76
N ARG A 82 -6.93 2.16 14.00
CA ARG A 82 -7.80 1.41 14.91
C ARG A 82 -9.25 1.47 14.45
N ARG A 83 -9.74 2.67 14.10
CA ARG A 83 -11.11 2.85 13.60
C ARG A 83 -11.30 2.24 12.22
N HIS A 84 -10.27 2.23 11.38
CA HIS A 84 -10.32 1.79 9.99
C HIS A 84 -9.70 0.41 9.73
N LEU A 85 -9.67 -0.47 10.74
CA LEU A 85 -9.16 -1.85 10.61
C LEU A 85 -9.70 -2.66 9.41
N PRO A 86 -11.00 -2.59 9.03
CA PRO A 86 -11.48 -3.28 7.84
C PRO A 86 -10.79 -2.82 6.55
N PHE A 87 -10.52 -1.52 6.43
CA PHE A 87 -9.81 -0.95 5.29
C PHE A 87 -8.32 -1.30 5.31
N ALA A 88 -7.71 -1.45 6.50
CA ALA A 88 -6.36 -1.98 6.63
C ALA A 88 -6.26 -3.44 6.12
N LYS A 89 -7.27 -4.28 6.36
CA LYS A 89 -7.33 -5.63 5.79
C LYS A 89 -7.50 -5.61 4.27
N LEU A 90 -8.34 -4.69 3.77
CA LEU A 90 -8.48 -4.47 2.33
C LEU A 90 -7.17 -4.02 1.69
N ALA A 91 -6.35 -3.22 2.39
CA ALA A 91 -5.02 -2.85 1.95
C ALA A 91 -4.10 -4.05 1.75
N VAL A 92 -4.07 -4.98 2.72
CA VAL A 92 -3.33 -6.25 2.60
C VAL A 92 -3.79 -7.02 1.36
N ALA A 93 -5.11 -7.20 1.20
CA ALA A 93 -5.67 -7.90 0.04
C ALA A 93 -5.29 -7.22 -1.29
N GLY A 94 -5.35 -5.89 -1.34
CA GLY A 94 -4.95 -5.10 -2.50
C GLY A 94 -3.47 -5.27 -2.85
N ARG A 95 -2.58 -5.28 -1.86
CA ARG A 95 -1.14 -5.54 -2.05
C ARG A 95 -0.89 -6.96 -2.57
N VAL A 96 -1.59 -7.96 -2.03
CA VAL A 96 -1.51 -9.34 -2.52
C VAL A 96 -2.00 -9.46 -3.96
N ALA A 97 -3.15 -8.88 -4.27
CA ALA A 97 -3.68 -8.85 -5.63
C ALA A 97 -2.75 -8.12 -6.61
N GLY A 98 -2.14 -7.01 -6.18
CA GLY A 98 -1.14 -6.27 -6.98
C GLY A 98 0.09 -7.10 -7.29
N ALA A 99 0.63 -7.84 -6.31
CA ALA A 99 1.76 -8.73 -6.56
C ALA A 99 1.39 -9.88 -7.51
N VAL A 100 0.21 -10.49 -7.36
CA VAL A 100 -0.29 -11.53 -8.28
C VAL A 100 -0.41 -10.96 -9.70
N TYR A 101 -0.96 -9.76 -9.85
CA TYR A 101 -1.02 -9.06 -11.12
C TYR A 101 0.37 -8.89 -11.75
N TYR A 102 1.36 -8.43 -10.97
CA TYR A 102 2.73 -8.29 -11.48
C TYR A 102 3.40 -9.62 -11.82
N VAL A 103 3.08 -10.72 -11.12
CA VAL A 103 3.55 -12.07 -11.48
C VAL A 103 2.96 -12.50 -12.82
N VAL A 104 1.66 -12.31 -13.05
CA VAL A 104 1.02 -12.64 -14.34
C VAL A 104 1.63 -11.78 -15.45
N TYR A 105 1.80 -10.49 -15.19
CA TYR A 105 2.42 -9.55 -16.12
C TYR A 105 3.86 -9.95 -16.46
N TRP A 106 4.67 -10.35 -15.47
CA TRP A 106 6.02 -10.87 -15.66
C TRP A 106 6.03 -12.06 -16.62
N ASN A 107 5.19 -13.05 -16.37
CA ASN A 107 5.13 -14.28 -17.18
C ASN A 107 4.64 -14.02 -18.62
N ALA A 108 3.73 -13.05 -18.80
CA ALA A 108 3.18 -12.73 -20.12
C ALA A 108 4.11 -11.86 -20.99
N PHE A 109 4.92 -10.99 -20.37
CA PHE A 109 5.66 -9.95 -21.10
C PHE A 109 7.19 -10.00 -20.91
N SER A 110 7.72 -10.99 -20.16
CA SER A 110 9.18 -11.22 -19.97
C SER A 110 9.96 -9.96 -19.57
N GLN A 111 9.41 -9.23 -18.59
CA GLN A 111 9.85 -7.88 -18.21
C GLN A 111 11.05 -7.89 -17.24
N PRO A 112 11.74 -6.75 -17.01
CA PRO A 112 13.03 -6.67 -16.32
C PRO A 112 12.90 -6.64 -14.79
N LEU A 113 14.05 -6.80 -14.10
CA LEU A 113 14.27 -6.79 -12.63
C LEU A 113 13.34 -5.85 -11.82
N PHE A 114 12.98 -4.70 -12.40
CA PHE A 114 12.01 -3.74 -11.86
C PHE A 114 10.67 -4.38 -11.43
N THR A 115 10.09 -5.28 -12.23
CA THR A 115 8.83 -5.95 -11.89
C THR A 115 8.99 -6.91 -10.71
N VAL A 116 10.14 -7.59 -10.57
CA VAL A 116 10.46 -8.41 -9.39
C VAL A 116 10.54 -7.54 -8.14
N CYS A 117 11.17 -6.38 -8.24
CA CYS A 117 11.23 -5.40 -7.14
C CYS A 117 9.82 -4.94 -6.73
N LEU A 118 8.91 -4.71 -7.68
CA LEU A 118 7.52 -4.34 -7.38
C LEU A 118 6.73 -5.46 -6.71
N ILE A 119 6.94 -6.72 -7.10
CA ILE A 119 6.34 -7.89 -6.45
C ILE A 119 6.82 -7.97 -5.00
N GLY A 120 8.15 -7.93 -4.80
CA GLY A 120 8.76 -7.97 -3.48
C GLY A 120 8.28 -6.84 -2.58
N LEU A 121 8.25 -5.61 -3.08
CA LEU A 121 7.77 -4.44 -2.34
C LEU A 121 6.31 -4.58 -1.92
N ASN A 122 5.42 -5.04 -2.81
CA ASN A 122 4.01 -5.28 -2.47
C ASN A 122 3.87 -6.37 -1.40
N MET A 123 4.62 -7.46 -1.49
CA MET A 123 4.62 -8.54 -0.49
C MET A 123 5.16 -8.07 0.86
N CYS A 124 6.26 -7.31 0.89
CA CYS A 124 6.81 -6.73 2.12
C CYS A 124 5.81 -5.79 2.80
N LEU A 125 5.14 -4.93 2.03
CA LEU A 125 4.11 -4.03 2.56
C LEU A 125 2.89 -4.82 3.06
N ALA A 126 2.42 -5.81 2.31
CA ALA A 126 1.33 -6.70 2.74
C ALA A 126 1.65 -7.38 4.08
N ALA A 127 2.87 -7.92 4.22
CA ALA A 127 3.35 -8.54 5.44
C ALA A 127 3.43 -7.53 6.61
N ALA A 128 3.93 -6.32 6.35
CA ALA A 128 4.00 -5.26 7.37
C ALA A 128 2.59 -4.85 7.84
N HIS A 129 1.64 -4.65 6.92
CA HIS A 129 0.25 -4.36 7.25
C HIS A 129 -0.38 -5.50 8.05
N ALA A 130 -0.20 -6.75 7.60
CA ALA A 130 -0.73 -7.93 8.28
C ALA A 130 -0.15 -8.07 9.70
N TYR A 131 1.15 -7.85 9.88
CA TYR A 131 1.79 -7.86 11.19
C TYR A 131 1.20 -6.80 12.13
N GLY A 132 1.01 -5.56 11.63
CA GLY A 132 0.36 -4.49 12.40
C GLY A 132 -1.09 -4.82 12.79
N ILE A 133 -1.82 -5.53 11.94
CA ILE A 133 -3.20 -5.99 12.21
C ILE A 133 -3.23 -7.13 13.23
N LEU A 134 -2.31 -8.11 13.12
CA LEU A 134 -2.25 -9.32 13.94
C LEU A 134 -1.65 -9.11 15.33
N LYS A 135 -0.95 -7.99 15.53
CA LYS A 135 -0.44 -7.56 16.83
C LYS A 135 -1.26 -6.38 17.39
N PRO A 136 -2.60 -6.45 17.46
CA PRO A 136 -3.36 -5.35 18.05
C PRO A 136 -2.92 -5.25 19.50
N GLY A 137 -2.56 -4.04 19.93
CA GLY A 137 -2.31 -3.76 21.34
C GLY A 137 -3.37 -4.43 22.20
N LYS A 138 -2.96 -5.20 23.22
CA LYS A 138 -3.88 -5.91 24.11
C LYS A 138 -4.98 -4.93 24.53
N ARG A 139 -6.23 -5.21 24.15
CA ARG A 139 -7.37 -4.44 24.67
C ARG A 139 -7.47 -4.81 26.15
N ALA A 140 -7.36 -3.80 27.02
CA ALA A 140 -7.87 -3.89 28.39
C ALA A 140 -9.39 -4.03 28.35
#